data_AF-A0A850QMI3-F1
#
_entry.id   AF-A0A850QMI3-F1
#
_cell.length_a   1.000
_cell.length_b   1.000
_cell.length_c   1.000
_cell.angle_alpha   90.00
_cell.angle_beta   90.00
_cell.angle_gamma   90.00
#
_symmetry.space_group_name_H-M   'P 1'
#
loop_
_entity.id
_entity.type
_entity.pdbx_description
1 polymer ?
#
loop_
_entity_poly.entity_id
_entity_poly.type
_entity_poly.pdbx_seq_one_letter_code
_entity_poly.pdbx_strand_id
1 'polypeptide(L)'
;MTTKTNLAFNNHVEYGLRALAILKHLYPTYGDLDKLACLDYIVVHSGDFSNSLDSLHAPIPHRSSELYIRRTLMRDGLKLLCQYGLASVINDESGLQYVLTEEGEPFLDMLGSEYVEHVQKRAQWAVSEFGLLDSETLRRSIQQSFNGTDAEIAFRTHILRG
;
A
#
# COMPACT_ATOMS: atom_id res chain seq x y z
N MET A 1 -28.57 6.09 9.30
CA MET A 1 -27.75 6.20 8.08
C MET A 1 -26.83 5.01 8.06
N THR A 2 -27.13 4.04 7.21
CA THR A 2 -26.37 2.79 7.07
C THR A 2 -25.00 3.14 6.51
N THR A 3 -23.97 3.09 7.35
CA THR A 3 -22.57 3.08 6.91
C THR A 3 -22.40 1.87 6.01
N LYS A 4 -22.44 2.09 4.70
CA LYS A 4 -22.04 1.10 3.71
C LYS A 4 -20.58 0.83 4.00
N THR A 5 -20.29 -0.24 4.71
CA THR A 5 -18.94 -0.78 4.87
C THR A 5 -18.48 -1.09 3.46
N ASN A 6 -17.72 -0.17 2.87
CA ASN A 6 -17.11 -0.38 1.57
C ASN A 6 -16.00 -1.41 1.82
N LEU A 7 -16.37 -2.69 1.90
CA LEU A 7 -15.49 -3.87 1.81
C LEU A 7 -14.79 -3.94 0.44
N ALA A 8 -14.82 -2.85 -0.32
CA ALA A 8 -14.54 -2.85 -1.72
C ALA A 8 -13.03 -2.92 -1.92
N PHE A 9 -12.65 -3.97 -2.64
CA PHE A 9 -11.47 -4.09 -3.49
C PHE A 9 -10.22 -4.83 -2.98
N ASN A 10 -10.36 -5.93 -2.23
CA ASN A 10 -9.28 -6.93 -2.12
C ASN A 10 -8.98 -7.68 -3.46
N ASN A 11 -8.83 -6.98 -4.59
CA ASN A 11 -8.52 -7.54 -5.90
C ASN A 11 -7.25 -6.89 -6.49
N HIS A 12 -6.60 -7.58 -7.42
CA HIS A 12 -5.33 -7.14 -8.01
C HIS A 12 -5.40 -5.76 -8.69
N VAL A 13 -6.58 -5.31 -9.16
CA VAL A 13 -6.73 -4.00 -9.84
C VAL A 13 -6.51 -2.86 -8.85
N GLU A 14 -7.08 -2.94 -7.65
CA GLU A 14 -6.91 -1.89 -6.64
C GLU A 14 -5.48 -1.87 -6.08
N TYR A 15 -4.87 -3.03 -5.82
CA TYR A 15 -3.45 -3.08 -5.45
C TYR A 15 -2.54 -2.52 -6.55
N GLY A 16 -2.89 -2.74 -7.82
CA GLY A 16 -2.23 -2.08 -8.96
C GLY A 16 -2.38 -0.56 -8.87
N LEU A 17 -3.61 -0.06 -8.71
CA LEU A 17 -3.90 1.37 -8.61
C LEU A 17 -3.13 2.05 -7.47
N ARG A 18 -3.10 1.45 -6.28
CA ARG A 18 -2.32 1.97 -5.16
C ARG A 18 -0.82 1.92 -5.43
N ALA A 19 -0.31 0.85 -6.04
CA ALA A 19 1.08 0.77 -6.46
C ALA A 19 1.44 1.87 -7.46
N LEU A 20 0.55 2.17 -8.42
CA LEU A 20 0.73 3.25 -9.39
C LEU A 20 0.78 4.62 -8.70
N ALA A 21 -0.10 4.87 -7.72
CA ALA A 21 -0.07 6.09 -6.92
C ALA A 21 1.22 6.23 -6.09
N ILE A 22 1.74 5.13 -5.54
CA ILE A 22 3.03 5.11 -4.85
C ILE A 22 4.17 5.42 -5.82
N LEU A 23 4.19 4.78 -6.99
CA LEU A 23 5.20 5.01 -8.02
C LEU A 23 5.21 6.46 -8.53
N LYS A 24 4.04 7.10 -8.66
CA LYS A 24 3.91 8.53 -8.98
C LYS A 24 4.73 9.40 -8.02
N HIS A 25 4.66 9.11 -6.72
CA HIS A 25 5.35 9.89 -5.70
C HIS A 25 6.80 9.45 -5.45
N LEU A 26 7.20 8.25 -5.89
CA LEU A 26 8.59 7.81 -5.83
C LEU A 26 9.48 8.47 -6.89
N TYR A 27 8.90 9.01 -7.97
CA TYR A 27 9.68 9.64 -9.04
C TYR A 27 10.63 10.74 -8.49
N PRO A 28 11.90 10.81 -8.95
CA PRO A 28 12.51 10.07 -10.07
C PRO A 28 13.09 8.69 -9.69
N THR A 29 12.79 8.17 -8.50
CA THR A 29 13.23 6.84 -8.06
C THR A 29 12.26 5.74 -8.48
N TYR A 30 12.57 4.51 -8.09
CA TYR A 30 11.85 3.30 -8.42
C TYR A 30 11.68 2.43 -7.15
N GLY A 31 10.84 1.41 -7.23
CA GLY A 31 10.58 0.51 -6.11
C GLY A 31 10.45 -0.94 -6.53
N ASP A 32 11.09 -1.82 -5.76
CA ASP A 32 10.90 -3.26 -5.91
C ASP A 32 9.52 -3.67 -5.36
N LEU A 33 9.10 -4.89 -5.65
CA LEU A 33 7.80 -5.41 -5.22
C LEU A 33 7.63 -5.39 -3.69
N ASP A 34 8.72 -5.59 -2.94
CA ASP A 34 8.68 -5.68 -1.49
C ASP A 34 8.49 -4.30 -0.86
N LYS A 35 9.22 -3.30 -1.35
CA LYS A 35 9.10 -1.89 -0.97
C LYS A 35 7.72 -1.36 -1.28
N LEU A 36 7.23 -1.61 -2.49
CA LEU A 36 5.88 -1.19 -2.89
C LEU A 36 4.81 -1.84 -1.99
N ALA A 37 4.93 -3.13 -1.68
CA ALA A 37 3.98 -3.81 -0.79
C ALA A 37 4.01 -3.25 0.64
N CYS A 38 5.17 -2.84 1.15
CA CYS A 38 5.29 -2.21 2.46
C CYS A 38 4.74 -0.77 2.47
N LEU A 39 5.04 0.03 1.45
CA LEU A 39 4.48 1.37 1.31
C LEU A 39 2.96 1.32 1.18
N ASP A 40 2.43 0.36 0.41
CA ASP A 40 0.99 0.13 0.29
C ASP A 40 0.34 -0.26 1.63
N TYR A 41 1.04 -1.06 2.45
CA TYR A 41 0.60 -1.33 3.82
C TYR A 41 0.43 -0.03 4.61
N ILE A 42 1.45 0.83 4.60
CA ILE A 42 1.44 2.12 5.31
C ILE A 42 0.37 3.06 4.76
N VAL A 43 0.14 3.07 3.44
CA VAL A 43 -0.94 3.85 2.81
C VAL A 43 -2.31 3.42 3.34
N VAL A 44 -2.58 2.12 3.33
CA VAL A 44 -3.85 1.55 3.77
C VAL A 44 -4.07 1.76 5.27
N HIS A 45 -3.03 1.56 6.07
CA HIS A 45 -3.08 1.62 7.53
C HIS A 45 -2.51 2.93 8.08
N SER A 46 -2.63 4.03 7.33
CA SER A 46 -1.98 5.32 7.63
C SER A 46 -2.27 5.86 9.04
N GLY A 47 -3.44 5.55 9.62
CA GLY A 47 -3.77 5.93 11.00
C GLY A 47 -2.95 5.23 12.08
N ASP A 48 -2.28 4.12 11.76
CA ASP A 48 -1.37 3.45 12.68
C ASP A 48 0.03 4.09 12.70
N PHE A 49 0.31 4.99 11.76
CA PHE A 49 1.62 5.60 11.54
C PHE A 49 1.56 7.14 11.62
N SER A 50 0.37 7.74 11.55
CA SER A 50 0.16 9.18 11.57
C SER A 50 -1.00 9.56 12.48
N ASN A 51 -0.78 10.56 13.34
CA ASN A 51 -1.86 11.14 14.16
C ASN A 51 -2.80 12.07 13.37
N SER A 52 -2.51 12.31 12.09
CA SER A 52 -3.22 13.29 11.26
C SER A 52 -3.97 12.70 10.07
N LEU A 53 -3.87 11.39 9.86
CA LEU A 53 -4.51 10.67 8.76
C LEU A 53 -5.27 9.47 9.32
N ASP A 54 -6.50 9.28 8.86
CA ASP A 54 -7.22 8.04 9.11
C ASP A 54 -6.80 6.96 8.11
N SER A 55 -6.77 5.70 8.54
CA SER A 55 -6.57 4.55 7.65
C SER A 55 -7.65 4.49 6.56
N LEU A 56 -7.29 4.01 5.36
CA LEU A 56 -8.25 3.80 4.26
C LEU A 56 -9.25 2.69 4.58
N HIS A 57 -8.81 1.71 5.37
CA HIS A 57 -9.61 0.55 5.75
C HIS A 57 -9.65 0.41 7.26
N ALA A 58 -10.75 -0.17 7.75
CA ALA A 58 -10.86 -0.54 9.16
C ALA A 58 -9.78 -1.57 9.52
N PRO A 59 -9.26 -1.55 10.76
CA PRO A 59 -8.26 -2.52 11.20
C PRO A 59 -8.79 -3.95 11.09
N ILE A 60 -8.03 -4.83 10.43
CA ILE A 60 -8.34 -6.26 10.28
C ILE A 60 -7.40 -7.07 11.19
N PRO A 61 -7.87 -8.12 11.90
CA PRO A 61 -7.00 -9.06 12.60
C PRO A 61 -6.12 -9.87 11.63
N HIS A 62 -4.99 -10.40 12.11
CA HIS A 62 -4.00 -11.17 11.33
C HIS A 62 -3.13 -10.37 10.33
N ARG A 63 -2.61 -9.22 10.78
CA ARG A 63 -1.79 -8.30 9.96
C ARG A 63 -0.47 -8.90 9.44
N SER A 64 0.06 -9.94 10.08
CA SER A 64 1.30 -10.61 9.65
C SER A 64 1.14 -11.46 8.38
N SER A 65 -0.01 -12.10 8.15
CA SER A 65 -0.28 -12.81 6.88
C SER A 65 -0.71 -11.87 5.74
N GLU A 66 -1.14 -10.66 6.10
CA GLU A 66 -1.61 -9.63 5.18
C GLU A 66 -0.52 -9.19 4.18
N LEU A 67 0.72 -9.00 4.63
CA LEU A 67 1.83 -8.59 3.76
C LEU A 67 2.11 -9.58 2.62
N TYR A 68 2.02 -10.88 2.89
CA TYR A 68 2.25 -11.91 1.88
C TYR A 68 1.15 -11.92 0.80
N ILE A 69 -0.12 -11.82 1.23
CA ILE A 69 -1.27 -11.75 0.33
C ILE A 69 -1.21 -10.47 -0.52
N ARG A 70 -0.95 -9.33 0.14
CA ARG A 70 -0.79 -8.01 -0.47
C ARG A 70 0.29 -8.01 -1.55
N ARG A 71 1.45 -8.59 -1.24
CA ARG A 71 2.56 -8.73 -2.21
C ARG A 71 2.13 -9.51 -3.45
N THR A 72 1.36 -10.58 -3.28
CA THR A 72 0.87 -11.41 -4.39
C THR A 72 -0.12 -10.64 -5.27
N LEU A 73 -1.11 -9.99 -4.66
CA LEU A 73 -2.12 -9.20 -5.37
C LEU A 73 -1.50 -7.99 -6.07
N MET A 74 -0.55 -7.31 -5.42
CA MET A 74 0.18 -6.19 -5.98
C MET A 74 1.01 -6.61 -7.20
N ARG A 75 1.71 -7.75 -7.14
CA ARG A 75 2.43 -8.26 -8.30
C ARG A 75 1.51 -8.45 -9.50
N ASP A 76 0.33 -9.03 -9.27
CA ASP A 76 -0.61 -9.31 -10.34
C ASP A 76 -1.25 -8.02 -10.88
N GLY A 77 -1.46 -7.02 -10.01
CA GLY A 77 -1.84 -5.66 -10.38
C GLY A 77 -0.79 -4.92 -11.21
N LEU A 78 0.47 -4.94 -10.77
CA LEU A 78 1.59 -4.34 -11.49
C LEU A 78 1.79 -4.99 -12.86
N LYS A 79 1.66 -6.32 -12.97
CA LYS A 79 1.69 -7.01 -14.27
C LYS A 79 0.62 -6.47 -15.22
N LEU A 80 -0.61 -6.27 -14.74
CA LEU A 80 -1.70 -5.69 -15.53
C LEU A 80 -1.36 -4.26 -15.97
N LEU A 81 -0.87 -3.43 -15.06
CA LEU A 81 -0.49 -2.05 -15.38
C LEU A 81 0.66 -1.96 -16.38
N CYS A 82 1.63 -2.87 -16.30
CA CYS A 82 2.69 -2.98 -17.31
C CYS A 82 2.15 -3.41 -18.67
N GLN A 83 1.16 -4.30 -18.73
CA GLN A 83 0.50 -4.68 -20.00
C GLN A 83 -0.23 -3.50 -20.66
N TYR A 84 -0.78 -2.58 -19.86
CA TYR A 84 -1.41 -1.36 -20.36
C TYR A 84 -0.43 -0.18 -20.53
N GLY A 85 0.86 -0.38 -20.30
CA GLY A 85 1.88 0.66 -20.46
C GLY A 85 1.81 1.79 -19.43
N LEU A 86 1.12 1.59 -18.29
CA LEU A 86 0.99 2.58 -17.22
C LEU A 86 2.18 2.54 -16.24
N ALA A 87 2.78 1.36 -16.07
CA ALA A 87 4.02 1.15 -15.35
C ALA A 87 5.02 0.39 -16.24
N SER A 88 6.30 0.44 -15.90
CA SER A 88 7.35 -0.32 -16.57
C SER A 88 8.23 -1.04 -15.56
N VAL A 89 8.92 -2.07 -16.03
CA VAL A 89 9.92 -2.82 -15.26
C VAL A 89 11.30 -2.48 -15.78
N ILE A 90 12.19 -2.11 -14.87
CA ILE A 90 13.62 -1.97 -15.15
C ILE A 90 14.38 -3.03 -14.36
N ASN A 91 15.45 -3.57 -14.95
CA ASN A 91 16.39 -4.43 -14.25
C ASN A 91 17.56 -3.57 -13.78
N ASP A 92 17.86 -3.62 -12.49
CA ASP A 92 19.12 -3.09 -11.96
C ASP A 92 19.90 -4.20 -11.23
N GLU A 93 21.03 -3.85 -10.63
CA GLU A 93 21.88 -4.79 -9.89
C GLU A 93 21.19 -5.40 -8.66
N SER A 94 20.12 -4.76 -8.16
CA SER A 94 19.32 -5.20 -7.02
C SER A 94 18.10 -6.05 -7.41
N GLY A 95 17.75 -6.09 -8.70
CA GLY A 95 16.72 -6.95 -9.26
C GLY A 95 15.67 -6.22 -10.10
N LEU A 96 14.43 -6.72 -10.06
CA LEU A 96 13.30 -6.14 -10.78
C LEU A 96 12.76 -4.92 -10.01
N GLN A 97 12.79 -3.77 -10.66
CA GLN A 97 12.27 -2.51 -10.14
C GLN A 97 11.09 -2.07 -11.00
N TYR A 98 10.09 -1.44 -10.37
CA TYR A 98 8.96 -0.85 -11.07
C TYR A 98 9.08 0.66 -11.08
N VAL A 99 8.66 1.27 -12.17
CA VAL A 99 8.67 2.72 -12.37
C VAL A 99 7.37 3.17 -13.05
N LEU A 100 6.93 4.38 -12.72
CA LEU A 100 5.82 5.03 -13.43
C LEU A 100 6.26 5.36 -14.86
N THR A 101 5.35 5.21 -15.82
CA THR A 101 5.56 5.70 -17.20
C THR A 101 4.97 7.10 -17.36
N GLU A 102 5.25 7.74 -18.50
CA GLU A 102 4.64 9.03 -18.87
C GLU A 102 3.10 8.96 -18.95
N GLU A 103 2.53 7.80 -19.25
CA GLU A 103 1.07 7.58 -19.33
C GLU A 103 0.43 7.30 -17.97
N GLY A 104 1.22 6.87 -16.98
CA GLY A 104 0.73 6.45 -15.67
C GLY A 104 0.15 7.57 -14.82
N GLU A 105 0.80 8.74 -14.84
CA GLU A 105 0.35 9.92 -14.09
C GLU A 105 -0.95 10.53 -14.65
N PRO A 106 -1.07 10.82 -15.97
CA PRO A 106 -2.31 11.30 -16.56
C PRO A 106 -3.49 10.34 -16.33
N PHE A 107 -3.23 9.03 -16.39
CA PHE A 107 -4.24 8.02 -16.09
C PHE A 107 -4.79 8.14 -14.66
N LEU A 108 -3.91 8.27 -13.66
CA LEU A 108 -4.32 8.43 -12.26
C LEU A 108 -5.17 9.68 -12.06
N ASP A 109 -4.73 10.80 -12.62
CA ASP A 109 -5.39 12.10 -12.44
C ASP A 109 -6.76 12.15 -13.15
N MET A 110 -6.97 11.31 -14.17
CA MET A 110 -8.25 11.17 -14.86
C MET A 110 -9.31 10.38 -14.07
N LEU A 111 -8.93 9.49 -13.15
CA LEU A 111 -9.88 8.60 -12.46
C LEU A 111 -10.86 9.35 -11.53
N GLY A 112 -10.52 10.58 -11.11
CA GLY A 112 -11.45 11.59 -10.57
C GLY A 112 -12.41 11.14 -9.46
N SER A 113 -12.06 10.10 -8.70
CA SER A 113 -12.92 9.55 -7.65
C SER A 113 -12.38 9.90 -6.28
N GLU A 114 -13.28 10.13 -5.32
CA GLU A 114 -12.92 10.45 -3.93
C GLU A 114 -11.95 9.40 -3.34
N TYR A 115 -12.15 8.12 -3.68
CA TYR A 115 -11.24 7.05 -3.27
C TYR A 115 -9.82 7.25 -3.80
N VAL A 116 -9.68 7.59 -5.09
CA VAL A 116 -8.36 7.83 -5.71
C VAL A 116 -7.67 9.03 -5.09
N GLU A 117 -8.41 10.11 -4.80
CA GLU A 117 -7.86 11.28 -4.10
C GLU A 117 -7.35 10.90 -2.69
N HIS A 118 -8.12 10.10 -1.96
CA HIS A 118 -7.73 9.59 -0.64
C HIS A 118 -6.47 8.70 -0.70
N VAL A 119 -6.35 7.87 -1.74
CA VAL A 119 -5.16 7.04 -2.00
C VAL A 119 -3.95 7.92 -2.33
N GLN A 120 -4.09 8.86 -3.28
CA GLN A 120 -2.99 9.74 -3.69
C GLN A 120 -2.46 10.56 -2.51
N LYS A 121 -3.35 11.16 -1.71
CA LYS A 121 -2.95 11.91 -0.50
C LYS A 121 -2.09 11.08 0.46
N ARG A 122 -2.49 9.82 0.69
CA ARG A 122 -1.77 8.91 1.60
C ARG A 122 -0.51 8.35 0.97
N ALA A 123 -0.51 8.09 -0.33
CA ALA A 123 0.68 7.67 -1.08
C ALA A 123 1.75 8.77 -1.05
N GLN A 124 1.37 10.02 -1.29
CA GLN A 124 2.26 11.18 -1.17
C GLN A 124 2.88 11.26 0.22
N TRP A 125 2.05 11.17 1.27
CA TRP A 125 2.52 11.20 2.65
C TRP A 125 3.43 10.01 2.97
N ALA A 126 3.03 8.79 2.63
CA ALA A 126 3.79 7.58 2.93
C ALA A 126 5.16 7.59 2.22
N VAL A 127 5.22 8.07 0.97
CA VAL A 127 6.48 8.20 0.25
C VAL A 127 7.34 9.34 0.81
N SER A 128 6.75 10.46 1.23
CA SER A 128 7.47 11.54 1.91
C SER A 128 8.17 11.06 3.18
N GLU A 129 7.46 10.29 4.02
CA GLU A 129 7.97 9.85 5.33
C GLU A 129 8.87 8.61 5.24
N PHE A 130 8.54 7.66 4.36
CA PHE A 130 9.15 6.32 4.35
C PHE A 130 9.82 5.96 3.01
N GLY A 131 9.69 6.78 1.98
CA GLY A 131 10.13 6.46 0.61
C GLY A 131 11.64 6.26 0.44
N LEU A 132 12.47 6.79 1.35
CA LEU A 132 13.92 6.59 1.34
C LEU A 132 14.37 5.31 2.06
N LEU A 133 13.47 4.65 2.78
CA LEU A 133 13.79 3.44 3.54
C LEU A 133 13.86 2.21 2.62
N ASP A 134 14.68 1.24 3.02
CA ASP A 134 14.71 -0.08 2.40
C ASP A 134 13.55 -0.97 2.90
N SER A 135 13.29 -2.06 2.17
CA SER A 135 12.20 -2.99 2.46
C SER A 135 12.30 -3.62 3.86
N GLU A 136 13.51 -3.84 4.37
CA GLU A 136 13.73 -4.40 5.71
C GLU A 136 13.37 -3.41 6.82
N THR A 137 13.77 -2.15 6.66
CA THR A 137 13.45 -1.09 7.62
C THR A 137 11.96 -0.79 7.62
N LEU A 138 11.33 -0.75 6.44
CA LEU A 138 9.88 -0.62 6.30
C LEU A 138 9.13 -1.74 7.04
N ARG A 139 9.57 -3.00 6.87
CA ARG A 139 8.99 -4.15 7.58
C ARG A 139 9.08 -3.99 9.10
N ARG A 140 10.20 -3.48 9.62
CA ARG A 140 10.36 -3.22 11.06
C ARG A 140 9.40 -2.13 11.54
N SER A 141 9.24 -1.04 10.79
CA SER A 141 8.26 0.01 11.12
C SER A 141 6.84 -0.55 11.18
N ILE A 142 6.47 -1.41 10.23
CA ILE A 142 5.17 -2.09 10.22
C ILE A 142 5.01 -3.02 11.44
N GLN A 143 6.04 -3.79 11.79
CA GLN A 143 5.99 -4.65 12.98
C GLN A 143 5.84 -3.86 14.28
N GLN A 144 6.43 -2.67 14.36
CA GLN A 144 6.31 -1.79 15.52
C GLN A 144 4.90 -1.19 15.65
N SER A 145 4.20 -0.93 14.55
CA SER A 145 2.84 -0.39 14.59
C SER A 145 1.84 -1.40 15.19
N PHE A 146 2.08 -2.71 15.04
CA PHE A 146 1.28 -3.78 15.65
C PHE A 146 1.28 -3.75 17.17
N ASN A 147 2.42 -3.39 17.79
CA ASN A 147 2.55 -3.39 19.25
C ASN A 147 1.78 -2.24 19.91
N GLY A 148 1.30 -1.26 19.14
CA GLY A 148 0.46 -0.16 19.61
C GLY A 148 -1.04 -0.32 19.34
N THR A 149 -1.48 -1.37 18.63
CA THR A 149 -2.89 -1.51 18.23
C THR A 149 -3.68 -2.42 19.18
N ASP A 150 -4.66 -1.85 19.89
CA ASP A 150 -5.57 -2.57 20.81
C ASP A 150 -6.26 -3.80 20.18
N ALA A 151 -6.41 -3.83 18.85
CA ALA A 151 -7.09 -4.91 18.12
C ALA A 151 -6.34 -6.26 18.16
N GLU A 152 -5.00 -6.26 18.12
CA GLU A 152 -4.23 -7.52 18.21
C GLU A 152 -4.16 -8.04 19.65
N ILE A 153 -4.09 -7.13 20.63
CA ILE A 153 -4.14 -7.45 22.06
C ILE A 153 -5.53 -7.99 22.44
N ALA A 154 -6.61 -7.36 21.97
CA ALA A 154 -7.98 -7.81 22.20
C ALA A 154 -8.23 -9.20 21.61
N PHE A 155 -7.73 -9.48 20.40
CA PHE A 155 -7.82 -10.80 19.79
C PHE A 155 -7.06 -11.88 20.58
N ARG A 156 -5.81 -11.61 20.99
CA ARG A 156 -5.01 -12.55 21.80
C ARG A 156 -5.64 -12.82 23.17
N THR A 157 -6.25 -11.80 23.79
CA THR A 157 -6.94 -11.94 25.08
C THR A 157 -8.19 -12.81 24.96
N HIS A 158 -8.88 -12.76 23.82
CA HIS A 158 -10.06 -13.59 23.56
C HIS A 158 -9.73 -15.07 23.33
N ILE A 159 -8.60 -15.39 22.70
CA ILE A 159 -8.13 -16.77 22.50
C ILE A 159 -7.65 -17.41 23.82
N LEU A 160 -7.07 -16.64 24.74
CA LEU A 160 -6.56 -17.13 26.02
C LEU A 160 -7.64 -17.29 27.11
N ARG A 161 -8.90 -16.96 26.82
CA ARG A 161 -10.06 -17.13 27.73
C ARG A 161 -11.10 -18.11 27.19
N GLY A 162 -10.79 -18.85 26.13
CA GLY A 162 -11.62 -19.92 25.56
C GLY A 162 -11.08 -21.30 25.87
#